data_AF-A0A5N6RR81-F1
#
_entry.id   AF-A0A5N6RR81-F1
#
_cell.length_a   1.000
_cell.length_b   1.000
_cell.length_c   1.000
_cell.angle_alpha   90.00
_cell.angle_beta   90.00
_cell.angle_gamma   90.00
#
_symmetry.space_group_name_H-M   'P 1'
#
loop_
_entity.id
_entity.type
_entity.pdbx_description
1 polymer ?
#
loop_
_entity_poly.entity_id
_entity_poly.type
_entity_poly.pdbx_seq_one_letter_code
_entity_poly.pdbx_strand_id
1 'polypeptide(L)'
;MDIDNGVEEEEEEFGFSRNYFLAKELGGSGKKSACKLSDIDLVDEQELGAAASNIEPKHEKEVVALMNSYRILYPKWVFELRCGFGLLMYGFGSKKALIEDFASTALTEYCVFVINGYLQSINIKQVAISLAEVLWDQLKTKLATTSGNLPKVQQPFSSRSMDDLLSFLNGSQAQDKDCFICVVIHNIDGPGLRDSETQQYLAQIAACSCIRVVASIDHVNAPLLWDKKMVHTQFNWCWYHVPTFAPYRVEGMFFPLILAHGNTTQSAKTAAIVLQSLTPNAQSVFRVLAEYQLAHPDEEGMPINNLYTICRERFLVSSQVTLNSHLTEFKDHELVKTKRHSDGQDCLHIPLMTEALEKLLMEIRQ
;
A
#
# COMPACT_ATOMS: atom_id res chain seq x y z
N MET A 1 -30.34 26.05 31.86
CA MET A 1 -29.60 26.92 30.92
C MET A 1 -28.93 25.96 29.94
N ASP A 2 -29.73 25.19 29.19
CA ASP A 2 -29.25 23.96 28.53
C ASP A 2 -29.95 23.76 27.19
N ILE A 3 -29.99 24.81 26.35
CA ILE A 3 -30.58 24.75 25.00
C ILE A 3 -29.56 25.19 23.92
N ASP A 4 -28.42 25.77 24.29
CA ASP A 4 -27.50 26.39 23.33
C ASP A 4 -26.47 25.43 22.68
N ASN A 5 -26.17 24.29 23.31
CA ASN A 5 -25.14 23.37 22.78
C ASN A 5 -25.62 22.52 21.59
N GLY A 6 -26.93 22.40 21.36
CA GLY A 6 -27.46 21.60 20.24
C GLY A 6 -27.47 22.34 18.90
N VAL A 7 -27.48 23.67 18.92
CA VAL A 7 -27.57 24.49 17.69
C VAL A 7 -26.19 24.62 17.04
N GLU A 8 -25.11 24.69 17.83
CA GLU A 8 -23.73 24.73 17.29
C GLU A 8 -23.33 23.40 16.62
N GLU A 9 -23.69 22.25 17.19
CA GLU A 9 -23.44 20.93 16.59
C GLU A 9 -24.22 20.74 15.28
N GLU A 10 -25.49 21.16 15.23
CA GLU A 10 -26.30 21.10 14.00
C GLU A 10 -25.74 22.04 12.91
N GLU A 11 -25.35 23.29 13.24
CA GLU A 11 -24.78 24.23 12.27
C GLU A 11 -23.45 23.75 11.68
N GLU A 12 -22.58 23.09 12.48
CA GLU A 12 -21.34 22.47 12.00
C GLU A 12 -21.62 21.27 11.07
N GLU A 13 -22.59 20.42 11.39
CA GLU A 13 -22.97 19.25 10.59
C GLU A 13 -23.64 19.66 9.26
N PHE A 14 -24.48 20.70 9.28
CA PHE A 14 -25.04 21.32 8.07
C PHE A 14 -23.98 22.05 7.23
N GLY A 15 -22.98 22.67 7.86
CA GLY A 15 -21.84 23.28 7.15
C GLY A 15 -20.97 22.23 6.43
N PHE A 16 -20.73 21.09 7.07
CA PHE A 16 -19.88 20.02 6.53
C PHE A 16 -20.54 19.28 5.36
N SER A 17 -21.82 18.91 5.49
CA SER A 17 -22.59 18.30 4.40
C SER A 17 -22.71 19.23 3.20
N ARG A 18 -22.94 20.53 3.43
CA ARG A 18 -22.97 21.55 2.38
C ARG A 18 -21.63 21.66 1.64
N ASN A 19 -20.50 21.56 2.34
CA ASN A 19 -19.17 21.54 1.70
C ASN A 19 -18.95 20.33 0.80
N TYR A 20 -19.47 19.15 1.15
CA TYR A 20 -19.41 17.96 0.28
C TYR A 20 -20.16 18.17 -1.05
N PHE A 21 -21.39 18.71 -0.99
CA PHE A 21 -22.18 18.98 -2.19
C PHE A 21 -21.63 20.19 -2.98
N LEU A 22 -21.17 21.24 -2.30
CA LEU A 22 -20.54 22.40 -2.92
C LEU A 22 -19.21 22.07 -3.59
N ALA A 23 -18.41 21.14 -3.06
CA ALA A 23 -17.17 20.72 -3.72
C ALA A 23 -17.44 20.10 -5.12
N LYS A 24 -18.58 19.43 -5.29
CA LYS A 24 -19.02 18.88 -6.57
C LYS A 24 -19.54 19.97 -7.53
N GLU A 25 -20.19 21.01 -7.00
CA GLU A 25 -20.72 22.14 -7.78
C GLU A 25 -19.64 23.18 -8.14
N LEU A 26 -18.68 23.43 -7.25
CA LEU A 26 -17.55 24.35 -7.45
C LEU A 26 -16.48 23.82 -8.42
N GLY A 27 -16.58 22.55 -8.83
CA GLY A 27 -15.76 21.97 -9.89
C GLY A 27 -15.85 22.74 -11.22
N GLY A 28 -16.93 23.51 -11.44
CA GLY A 28 -17.20 24.22 -12.70
C GLY A 28 -16.89 25.72 -12.76
N SER A 29 -16.71 26.45 -11.65
CA SER A 29 -16.73 27.93 -11.71
C SER A 29 -15.96 28.67 -10.60
N GLY A 30 -14.81 28.14 -10.16
CA GLY A 30 -13.83 28.91 -9.40
C GLY A 30 -12.67 29.36 -10.30
N LYS A 31 -12.12 30.56 -10.12
CA LYS A 31 -10.78 30.90 -10.63
C LYS A 31 -9.77 29.96 -9.96
N LYS A 32 -9.57 28.78 -10.56
CA LYS A 32 -8.59 27.80 -10.10
C LYS A 32 -7.22 28.43 -10.29
N SER A 33 -6.43 28.54 -9.22
CA SER A 33 -5.01 28.84 -9.35
C SER A 33 -4.41 27.87 -10.36
N ALA A 34 -3.76 28.40 -11.39
CA ALA A 34 -3.25 27.62 -12.52
C ALA A 34 -2.05 26.75 -12.16
N CYS A 35 -1.51 26.89 -10.93
CA CYS A 35 -0.41 26.08 -10.42
C CYS A 35 -0.86 24.62 -10.28
N LYS A 36 -0.43 23.79 -11.22
CA LYS A 36 -0.63 22.34 -11.20
C LYS A 36 0.56 21.70 -10.48
N LEU A 37 0.36 20.50 -9.95
CA LEU A 37 1.46 19.67 -9.42
C LEU A 37 2.54 19.38 -10.48
N SER A 38 2.19 19.47 -11.77
CA SER A 38 3.14 19.37 -12.90
C SER A 38 4.13 20.53 -13.00
N ASP A 39 3.81 21.67 -12.39
CA ASP A 39 4.62 22.89 -12.49
C ASP A 39 5.71 22.93 -11.39
N ILE A 40 5.76 21.92 -10.53
CA ILE A 40 6.77 21.75 -9.50
C ILE A 40 8.00 21.12 -10.15
N ASP A 41 9.15 21.77 -10.01
CA ASP A 41 10.43 21.19 -10.43
C ASP A 41 10.75 19.98 -9.55
N LEU A 42 10.71 18.79 -10.15
CA LEU A 42 10.90 17.54 -9.44
C LEU A 42 12.38 17.23 -9.33
N VAL A 43 12.86 17.26 -8.09
CA VAL A 43 14.22 16.87 -7.70
C VAL A 43 14.40 15.35 -7.87
N ASP A 44 15.62 14.92 -8.20
CA ASP A 44 15.94 13.51 -8.40
C ASP A 44 15.74 12.67 -7.13
N GLU A 45 15.39 11.39 -7.29
CA GLU A 45 15.08 10.49 -6.15
C GLU A 45 16.27 10.35 -5.18
N GLN A 46 17.50 10.33 -5.70
CA GLN A 46 18.71 10.22 -4.89
C GLN A 46 18.96 11.47 -4.04
N GLU A 47 18.72 12.65 -4.62
CA GLU A 47 18.84 13.93 -3.93
C GLU A 47 17.74 14.08 -2.88
N LEU A 48 16.51 13.64 -3.19
CA LEU A 48 15.39 13.65 -2.26
C LEU A 48 15.62 12.69 -1.08
N GLY A 49 16.19 11.51 -1.33
CA GLY A 49 16.56 10.56 -0.30
C GLY A 49 17.65 11.10 0.63
N ALA A 50 18.70 11.72 0.05
CA ALA A 50 19.76 12.35 0.82
C ALA A 50 19.21 13.52 1.66
N ALA A 51 18.37 14.39 1.07
CA ALA A 51 17.73 15.47 1.78
C ALA A 51 16.83 14.95 2.90
N ALA A 52 16.01 13.93 2.66
CA ALA A 52 15.14 13.32 3.67
C ALA A 52 15.93 12.73 4.85
N SER A 53 17.10 12.14 4.60
CA SER A 53 17.99 11.66 5.67
C SER A 53 18.64 12.79 6.48
N ASN A 54 18.82 13.96 5.87
CA ASN A 54 19.39 15.15 6.53
C ASN A 54 18.36 15.97 7.30
N ILE A 55 17.06 15.70 7.16
CA ILE A 55 16.02 16.39 7.92
C ILE A 55 16.09 15.94 9.38
N GLU A 56 16.50 16.85 10.26
CA GLU A 56 16.49 16.61 11.70
C GLU A 56 15.05 16.42 12.21
N PRO A 57 14.77 15.35 12.97
CA PRO A 57 13.46 15.13 13.55
C PRO A 57 13.17 16.21 14.60
N LYS A 58 12.07 16.94 14.41
CA LYS A 58 11.59 17.90 15.41
C LYS A 58 11.00 17.13 16.61
N HIS A 59 11.22 17.66 17.82
CA HIS A 59 10.61 17.17 19.07
C HIS A 59 10.97 15.73 19.49
N GLU A 60 12.20 15.28 19.22
CA GLU A 60 12.63 13.93 19.58
C GLU A 60 12.52 13.63 21.09
N LYS A 61 12.82 14.61 21.95
CA LYS A 61 12.78 14.46 23.41
C LYS A 61 11.35 14.19 23.90
N GLU A 62 10.38 14.92 23.37
CA GLU A 62 8.97 14.79 23.71
C GLU A 62 8.41 13.46 23.20
N VAL A 63 8.79 13.03 22.00
CA VAL A 63 8.40 11.73 21.43
C VAL A 63 8.96 10.58 22.27
N VAL A 64 10.22 10.65 22.70
CA VAL A 64 10.81 9.63 23.58
C VAL A 64 10.12 9.61 24.95
N ALA A 65 9.81 10.78 25.53
CA ALA A 65 9.06 10.85 26.79
C ALA A 65 7.65 10.23 26.65
N LEU A 66 6.98 10.48 25.51
CA LEU A 66 5.70 9.88 25.19
C LEU A 66 5.78 8.36 25.05
N MET A 67 6.79 7.83 24.35
CA MET A 67 7.02 6.38 24.24
C MET A 67 7.25 5.73 25.60
N ASN A 68 8.01 6.39 26.48
CA ASN A 68 8.21 5.91 27.85
C ASN A 68 6.90 5.89 28.65
N SER A 69 5.99 6.84 28.43
CA SER A 69 4.67 6.81 29.07
C SER A 69 3.84 5.59 28.66
N TYR A 70 3.95 5.15 27.39
CA TYR A 70 3.26 3.95 26.92
C TYR A 70 3.86 2.66 27.49
N ARG A 71 5.18 2.61 27.69
CA ARG A 71 5.85 1.46 28.34
C ARG A 71 5.32 1.18 29.75
N ILE A 72 4.91 2.22 30.48
CA ILE A 72 4.30 2.06 31.82
C ILE A 72 2.96 1.31 31.73
N LEU A 73 2.26 1.38 30.59
CA LEU A 73 0.96 0.73 30.37
C LEU A 73 1.08 -0.74 29.93
N TYR A 74 2.27 -1.24 29.62
CA TYR A 74 2.46 -2.62 29.13
C TYR A 74 1.88 -3.69 30.07
N PRO A 75 2.04 -3.63 31.41
CA PRO A 75 1.43 -4.62 32.30
C PRO A 75 -0.11 -4.62 32.22
N LYS A 76 -0.72 -3.45 32.00
CA LYS A 76 -2.16 -3.32 31.83
C LYS A 76 -2.62 -3.99 30.53
N TRP A 77 -1.89 -3.79 29.44
CA TRP A 77 -2.16 -4.45 28.16
C TRP A 77 -2.05 -5.97 28.25
N VAL A 78 -1.03 -6.49 28.93
CA VAL A 78 -0.91 -7.94 29.18
C VAL A 78 -2.07 -8.47 30.00
N PHE A 79 -2.52 -7.72 31.03
CA PHE A 79 -3.68 -8.11 31.83
C PHE A 79 -4.96 -8.22 30.99
N GLU A 80 -5.22 -7.26 30.11
CA GLU A 80 -6.39 -7.27 29.23
C GLU A 80 -6.34 -8.40 28.20
N LEU A 81 -5.15 -8.69 27.67
CA LEU A 81 -4.92 -9.86 26.82
C LEU A 81 -5.20 -11.16 27.56
N ARG A 82 -4.80 -11.28 28.84
CA ARG A 82 -5.13 -12.46 29.66
C ARG A 82 -6.64 -12.61 29.87
N CYS A 83 -7.35 -11.50 30.09
CA CYS A 83 -8.81 -11.48 30.19
C CYS A 83 -9.53 -11.83 28.88
N GLY A 84 -8.84 -11.78 27.75
CA GLY A 84 -9.39 -12.14 26.43
C GLY A 84 -10.02 -11.02 25.66
N PHE A 85 -9.57 -9.80 25.92
CA PHE A 85 -9.81 -8.67 25.04
C PHE A 85 -8.73 -8.64 23.95
N GLY A 86 -9.12 -8.31 22.73
CA GLY A 86 -8.18 -7.92 21.69
C GLY A 86 -7.74 -6.47 21.90
N LEU A 87 -6.47 -6.15 21.69
CA LEU A 87 -5.99 -4.77 21.79
C LEU A 87 -5.99 -4.11 20.42
N LEU A 88 -6.57 -2.91 20.34
CA LEU A 88 -6.60 -2.14 19.10
C LEU A 88 -6.00 -0.75 19.31
N MET A 89 -4.85 -0.52 18.70
CA MET A 89 -4.10 0.73 18.82
C MET A 89 -4.39 1.62 17.62
N TYR A 90 -4.96 2.80 17.90
CA TYR A 90 -5.22 3.84 16.90
C TYR A 90 -4.52 5.13 17.30
N GLY A 91 -4.20 5.98 16.34
CA GLY A 91 -3.48 7.22 16.58
C GLY A 91 -2.56 7.57 15.43
N PHE A 92 -2.16 8.84 15.39
CA PHE A 92 -1.31 9.38 14.34
C PHE A 92 0.15 8.93 14.52
N GLY A 93 0.76 8.46 13.43
CA GLY A 93 2.14 8.00 13.38
C GLY A 93 2.27 6.47 13.35
N SER A 94 3.46 6.00 12.94
CA SER A 94 3.79 4.58 12.89
C SER A 94 3.84 3.99 14.31
N LYS A 95 2.99 2.99 14.56
CA LYS A 95 2.89 2.26 15.84
C LYS A 95 3.76 1.01 15.87
N LYS A 96 4.40 0.66 14.74
CA LYS A 96 5.16 -0.57 14.58
C LYS A 96 6.22 -0.73 15.66
N ALA A 97 7.07 0.28 15.85
CA ALA A 97 8.15 0.25 16.83
C ALA A 97 7.64 0.01 18.27
N LEU A 98 6.51 0.61 18.64
CA LEU A 98 5.93 0.45 19.98
C LEU A 98 5.36 -0.95 20.20
N ILE A 99 4.71 -1.52 19.17
CA ILE A 99 4.12 -2.85 19.25
C ILE A 99 5.22 -3.93 19.23
N GLU A 100 6.28 -3.74 18.45
CA GLU A 100 7.47 -4.61 18.47
C GLU A 100 8.20 -4.54 19.81
N ASP A 101 8.33 -3.35 20.39
CA ASP A 101 8.88 -3.15 21.74
C ASP A 101 8.02 -3.85 22.81
N PHE A 102 6.70 -3.69 22.73
CA PHE A 102 5.76 -4.42 23.59
C PHE A 102 5.90 -5.94 23.44
N ALA A 103 6.01 -6.45 22.21
CA ALA A 103 6.21 -7.86 21.95
C ALA A 103 7.53 -8.40 22.53
N SER A 104 8.61 -7.63 22.39
CA SER A 104 9.93 -8.03 22.88
C SER A 104 10.05 -7.98 24.42
N THR A 105 9.33 -7.07 25.08
CA THR A 105 9.47 -6.82 26.52
C THR A 105 8.44 -7.57 27.35
N ALA A 106 7.19 -7.60 26.91
CA ALA A 106 6.06 -8.05 27.72
C ALA A 106 5.55 -9.45 27.32
N LEU A 107 5.86 -9.92 26.10
CA LEU A 107 5.37 -11.18 25.56
C LEU A 107 6.45 -12.28 25.46
N THR A 108 7.57 -12.17 26.19
CA THR A 108 8.67 -13.15 26.15
C THR A 108 8.26 -14.55 26.61
N GLU A 109 7.23 -14.65 27.44
CA GLU A 109 6.69 -15.92 27.95
C GLU A 109 5.72 -16.59 26.96
N TYR A 110 5.28 -15.86 25.93
CA TYR A 110 4.25 -16.28 24.98
C TYR A 110 4.79 -16.41 23.57
N CYS A 111 4.13 -17.23 22.75
CA CYS A 111 4.45 -17.29 21.33
C CYS A 111 3.84 -16.07 20.63
N VAL A 112 4.69 -15.27 19.96
CA VAL A 112 4.27 -14.09 19.21
C VAL A 112 4.31 -14.40 17.71
N PHE A 113 3.21 -14.14 17.02
CA PHE A 113 3.09 -14.26 15.57
C PHE A 113 2.82 -12.88 14.96
N VAL A 114 3.76 -12.36 14.17
CA VAL A 114 3.68 -11.00 13.60
C VAL A 114 3.18 -11.04 12.15
N ILE A 115 2.13 -10.28 11.85
CA ILE A 115 1.53 -10.10 10.54
C ILE A 115 1.71 -8.65 10.11
N ASN A 116 2.36 -8.45 8.96
CA ASN A 116 2.65 -7.13 8.41
C ASN A 116 1.60 -6.70 7.36
N GLY A 117 0.42 -6.28 7.80
CA GLY A 117 -0.73 -5.98 6.94
C GLY A 117 -0.50 -4.91 5.86
N TYR A 118 0.54 -4.08 5.97
CA TYR A 118 0.92 -3.13 4.93
C TYR A 118 1.41 -3.80 3.63
N LEU A 119 1.76 -5.10 3.64
CA LEU A 119 2.14 -5.84 2.44
C LEU A 119 0.91 -6.29 1.65
N GLN A 120 0.89 -5.98 0.34
CA GLN A 120 -0.20 -6.35 -0.56
C GLN A 120 -0.26 -7.85 -0.87
N SER A 121 0.86 -8.57 -0.74
CA SER A 121 0.98 -9.99 -1.12
C SER A 121 0.54 -10.97 -0.03
N ILE A 122 -0.07 -10.51 1.07
CA ILE A 122 -0.43 -11.38 2.18
C ILE A 122 -1.64 -12.24 1.81
N ASN A 123 -1.48 -13.55 1.97
CA ASN A 123 -2.57 -14.50 1.84
C ASN A 123 -3.00 -15.00 3.21
N ILE A 124 -4.23 -14.70 3.61
CA ILE A 124 -4.79 -15.12 4.91
C ILE A 124 -4.80 -16.64 5.09
N LYS A 125 -4.93 -17.41 4.00
CA LYS A 125 -4.87 -18.89 4.04
C LYS A 125 -3.49 -19.36 4.49
N GLN A 126 -2.43 -18.75 3.97
CA GLN A 126 -1.05 -19.07 4.38
C GLN A 126 -0.82 -18.70 5.84
N VAL A 127 -1.32 -17.55 6.27
CA VAL A 127 -1.27 -17.12 7.68
C VAL A 127 -1.97 -18.14 8.59
N ALA A 128 -3.18 -18.60 8.23
CA ALA A 128 -3.91 -19.59 9.01
C ALA A 128 -3.19 -20.95 9.07
N ILE A 129 -2.58 -21.38 7.97
CA ILE A 129 -1.76 -22.60 7.92
C ILE A 129 -0.55 -22.48 8.85
N SER A 130 0.21 -21.38 8.76
CA SER A 130 1.35 -21.14 9.63
C SER A 130 0.96 -21.04 11.11
N LEU A 131 -0.17 -20.39 11.43
CA LEU A 131 -0.71 -20.36 12.79
C LEU A 131 -1.06 -21.75 13.31
N ALA A 132 -1.69 -22.59 12.49
CA ALA A 132 -2.01 -23.97 12.85
C ALA A 132 -0.75 -24.82 13.08
N GLU A 133 0.29 -24.62 12.26
CA GLU A 133 1.59 -25.28 12.43
C GLU A 133 2.28 -24.86 13.73
N VAL A 134 2.28 -23.57 14.05
CA VAL A 134 2.87 -23.05 15.30
C VAL A 134 2.13 -23.60 16.52
N LEU A 135 0.79 -23.62 16.50
CA LEU A 135 0.00 -24.23 17.58
C LEU A 135 0.28 -25.72 17.73
N TRP A 136 0.40 -26.43 16.61
CA TRP A 136 0.70 -27.85 16.61
C TRP A 136 2.06 -28.16 17.24
N ASP A 137 3.08 -27.35 16.97
CA ASP A 137 4.41 -27.52 17.56
C ASP A 137 4.42 -27.25 19.07
N GLN A 138 3.67 -26.24 19.52
CA GLN A 138 3.48 -25.95 20.95
C GLN A 138 2.75 -27.09 21.68
N LEU A 139 1.78 -27.73 21.03
CA LEU A 139 1.10 -28.91 21.60
C LEU A 139 2.02 -30.13 21.64
N LYS A 140 2.86 -30.34 20.62
CA LYS A 140 3.82 -31.45 20.56
C LYS A 140 4.90 -31.36 21.64
N THR A 141 5.46 -30.18 21.85
CA THR A 141 6.49 -29.97 22.89
C THR A 141 5.94 -30.27 24.29
N LYS A 142 4.66 -29.97 24.55
CA LYS A 142 3.97 -30.31 25.82
C LYS A 142 3.52 -31.78 25.92
N LEU A 143 3.15 -32.40 24.81
CA LEU A 143 2.84 -33.85 24.74
C LEU A 143 4.11 -34.72 24.88
N ALA A 144 5.29 -34.21 24.53
CA ALA A 144 6.56 -34.91 24.75
C ALA A 144 6.91 -35.05 26.25
N THR A 145 6.43 -34.13 27.10
CA THR A 145 6.56 -34.21 28.57
C THR A 145 5.49 -35.08 29.24
N THR A 146 4.41 -35.44 28.52
CA THR A 146 3.30 -36.23 29.07
C THR A 146 3.04 -37.44 28.17
N SER A 147 3.74 -38.54 28.45
CA SER A 147 3.60 -39.79 27.71
C SER A 147 2.14 -40.25 27.58
N GLY A 148 1.62 -40.29 26.34
CA GLY A 148 0.45 -41.09 26.00
C GLY A 148 -0.45 -40.51 24.89
N ASN A 149 -0.43 -41.19 23.73
CA ASN A 149 -1.37 -41.11 22.59
C ASN A 149 -1.19 -39.97 21.57
N LEU A 150 -0.35 -40.25 20.55
CA LEU A 150 -0.43 -39.59 19.25
C LEU A 150 -1.72 -40.03 18.52
N PRO A 151 -2.61 -39.11 18.09
CA PRO A 151 -3.41 -39.39 16.90
C PRO A 151 -2.48 -39.25 15.69
N LYS A 152 -2.21 -40.39 15.04
CA LYS A 152 -1.62 -40.44 13.70
C LYS A 152 -2.55 -39.72 12.72
N VAL A 153 -2.32 -38.43 12.47
CA VAL A 153 -2.83 -37.77 11.28
C VAL A 153 -1.65 -37.15 10.55
N GLN A 154 -1.17 -37.93 9.58
CA GLN A 154 -0.30 -37.45 8.51
C GLN A 154 -1.15 -36.54 7.61
N GLN A 155 -0.78 -35.26 7.51
CA GLN A 155 -0.60 -34.49 6.28
C GLN A 155 -0.31 -33.02 6.63
N PRO A 156 0.50 -32.31 5.83
CA PRO A 156 0.72 -30.87 5.99
C PRO A 156 -0.62 -30.12 5.96
N PHE A 157 -0.77 -29.09 6.81
CA PHE A 157 -1.99 -28.28 6.91
C PHE A 157 -2.37 -27.56 5.60
N SER A 158 -1.55 -27.68 4.56
CA SER A 158 -1.71 -27.10 3.22
C SER A 158 -2.95 -27.54 2.44
N SER A 159 -3.67 -28.59 2.88
CA SER A 159 -4.84 -29.14 2.18
C SER A 159 -6.17 -29.03 2.94
N ARG A 160 -6.20 -28.41 4.12
CA ARG A 160 -7.43 -28.29 4.92
C ARG A 160 -8.22 -27.02 4.56
N SER A 161 -9.54 -27.14 4.56
CA SER A 161 -10.42 -25.98 4.42
C SER A 161 -10.23 -25.01 5.60
N MET A 162 -10.54 -23.72 5.42
CA MET A 162 -10.39 -22.75 6.51
C MET A 162 -11.28 -23.13 7.72
N ASP A 163 -12.43 -23.75 7.49
CA ASP A 163 -13.33 -24.23 8.54
C ASP A 163 -12.75 -25.45 9.31
N ASP A 164 -12.01 -26.32 8.63
CA ASP A 164 -11.28 -27.43 9.27
C ASP A 164 -10.10 -26.93 10.12
N LEU A 165 -9.43 -25.86 9.67
CA LEU A 165 -8.40 -25.20 10.46
C LEU A 165 -9.03 -24.54 11.69
N LEU A 166 -10.12 -23.79 11.52
CA LEU A 166 -10.82 -23.14 12.63
C LEU A 166 -11.40 -24.14 13.64
N SER A 167 -11.95 -25.26 13.18
CA SER A 167 -12.41 -26.32 14.07
C SER A 167 -11.25 -27.01 14.81
N PHE A 168 -10.09 -27.16 14.18
CA PHE A 168 -8.87 -27.61 14.85
C PHE A 168 -8.41 -26.61 15.92
N LEU A 169 -8.43 -25.31 15.63
CA LEU A 169 -8.10 -24.23 16.58
C LEU A 169 -9.06 -24.20 17.76
N ASN A 170 -10.36 -24.41 17.52
CA ASN A 170 -11.38 -24.45 18.57
C ASN A 170 -11.39 -25.76 19.36
N GLY A 171 -11.02 -26.87 18.74
CA GLY A 171 -10.99 -28.20 19.36
C GLY A 171 -9.76 -28.43 20.25
N SER A 172 -8.69 -27.68 20.06
CA SER A 172 -7.46 -27.74 20.86
C SER A 172 -7.53 -26.89 22.13
N GLN A 173 -8.66 -26.97 22.85
CA GLN A 173 -8.85 -26.44 24.20
C GLN A 173 -7.80 -27.06 25.13
N ALA A 174 -6.62 -26.44 25.20
CA ALA A 174 -5.64 -26.75 26.22
C ALA A 174 -6.31 -26.41 27.56
N GLN A 175 -6.38 -27.42 28.45
CA GLN A 175 -6.94 -27.27 29.79
C GLN A 175 -6.15 -26.29 30.68
N ASP A 176 -5.01 -25.78 30.20
CA ASP A 176 -4.22 -24.74 30.85
C ASP A 176 -4.56 -23.37 30.27
N LYS A 177 -5.20 -22.53 31.09
CA LYS A 177 -5.52 -21.11 30.82
C LYS A 177 -4.29 -20.22 30.58
N ASP A 178 -3.08 -20.76 30.69
CA ASP A 178 -1.84 -20.00 30.76
C ASP A 178 -1.04 -19.98 29.45
N CYS A 179 -1.47 -20.69 28.40
CA CYS A 179 -0.73 -20.75 27.14
C CYS A 179 -1.60 -20.26 25.97
N PHE A 180 -1.50 -18.98 25.65
CA PHE A 180 -2.12 -18.38 24.46
C PHE A 180 -1.05 -17.88 23.49
N ILE A 181 -1.39 -17.86 22.20
CA ILE A 181 -0.59 -17.24 21.15
C ILE A 181 -1.03 -15.79 20.99
N CYS A 182 -0.07 -14.87 21.00
CA CYS A 182 -0.33 -13.48 20.69
C CYS A 182 -0.07 -13.23 19.20
N VAL A 183 -1.13 -12.92 18.46
CA VAL A 183 -1.07 -12.51 17.06
C VAL A 183 -1.00 -10.99 17.02
N VAL A 184 0.11 -10.47 16.51
CA VAL A 184 0.36 -9.05 16.33
C VAL A 184 0.10 -8.69 14.87
N ILE A 185 -0.84 -7.80 14.61
CA ILE A 185 -1.22 -7.36 13.26
C ILE A 185 -0.88 -5.87 13.11
N HIS A 186 0.20 -5.58 12.39
CA HIS A 186 0.46 -4.22 11.95
C HIS A 186 -0.47 -3.88 10.78
N ASN A 187 -1.15 -2.73 10.85
CA ASN A 187 -2.07 -2.24 9.81
C ASN A 187 -3.12 -3.28 9.41
N ILE A 188 -4.08 -3.55 10.29
CA ILE A 188 -5.21 -4.45 9.99
C ILE A 188 -6.07 -3.95 8.81
N ASP A 189 -5.98 -2.66 8.54
CA ASP A 189 -6.56 -1.89 7.44
C ASP A 189 -5.66 -1.84 6.20
N GLY A 190 -4.60 -2.63 6.15
CA GLY A 190 -3.70 -2.70 5.02
C GLY A 190 -4.38 -3.27 3.76
N PRO A 191 -3.87 -2.95 2.56
CA PRO A 191 -4.54 -3.24 1.30
C PRO A 191 -4.84 -4.73 1.07
N GLY A 192 -3.99 -5.64 1.56
CA GLY A 192 -4.20 -7.09 1.45
C GLY A 192 -5.16 -7.69 2.47
N LEU A 193 -5.59 -6.91 3.48
CA LEU A 193 -6.46 -7.37 4.57
C LEU A 193 -7.84 -6.71 4.56
N ARG A 194 -8.11 -5.75 3.67
CA ARG A 194 -9.38 -5.00 3.61
C ARG A 194 -10.58 -5.83 3.17
N ASP A 195 -10.36 -6.96 2.52
CA ASP A 195 -11.44 -7.80 2.01
C ASP A 195 -12.32 -8.31 3.15
N SER A 196 -13.64 -8.27 2.95
CA SER A 196 -14.61 -8.70 3.96
C SER A 196 -14.40 -10.16 4.37
N GLU A 197 -14.07 -11.04 3.41
CA GLU A 197 -13.75 -12.45 3.68
C GLU A 197 -12.53 -12.57 4.61
N THR A 198 -11.45 -11.84 4.34
CA THR A 198 -10.23 -11.85 5.16
C THR A 198 -10.49 -11.36 6.58
N GLN A 199 -11.29 -10.30 6.74
CA GLN A 199 -11.69 -9.80 8.06
C GLN A 199 -12.59 -10.79 8.80
N GLN A 200 -13.48 -11.51 8.11
CA GLN A 200 -14.28 -12.58 8.70
C GLN A 200 -13.39 -13.70 9.24
N TYR A 201 -12.41 -14.16 8.46
CA TYR A 201 -11.47 -15.19 8.90
C TYR A 201 -10.61 -14.71 10.08
N LEU A 202 -10.10 -13.48 10.05
CA LEU A 202 -9.36 -12.90 11.18
C LEU A 202 -10.22 -12.81 12.45
N ALA A 203 -11.49 -12.45 12.32
CA ALA A 203 -12.41 -12.37 13.43
C ALA A 203 -12.70 -13.77 14.02
N GLN A 204 -12.88 -14.78 13.16
CA GLN A 204 -13.04 -16.17 13.61
C GLN A 204 -11.77 -16.70 14.31
N ILE A 205 -10.58 -16.33 13.82
CA ILE A 205 -9.29 -16.66 14.48
C ILE A 205 -9.19 -15.96 15.84
N ALA A 206 -9.60 -14.69 15.95
CA ALA A 206 -9.59 -13.94 17.19
C ALA A 206 -10.57 -14.48 18.25
N ALA A 207 -11.66 -15.12 17.81
CA ALA A 207 -12.65 -15.74 18.70
C ALA A 207 -12.13 -17.03 19.37
N CYS A 208 -11.04 -17.62 18.88
CA CYS A 208 -10.46 -18.82 19.47
C CYS A 208 -9.86 -18.52 20.86
N SER A 209 -10.14 -19.38 21.86
CA SER A 209 -9.68 -19.18 23.24
C SER A 209 -8.16 -19.18 23.40
N CYS A 210 -7.45 -19.86 22.50
CA CYS A 210 -5.99 -19.98 22.51
C CYS A 210 -5.27 -18.80 21.85
N ILE A 211 -6.01 -17.88 21.20
CA ILE A 211 -5.43 -16.80 20.40
C ILE A 211 -5.83 -15.45 21.01
N ARG A 212 -4.85 -14.54 21.13
CA ARG A 212 -5.06 -13.15 21.53
C ARG A 212 -4.53 -12.24 20.44
N VAL A 213 -5.27 -11.19 20.09
CA VAL A 213 -4.91 -10.31 18.97
C VAL A 213 -4.53 -8.93 19.48
N VAL A 214 -3.42 -8.41 18.97
CA VAL A 214 -3.00 -7.01 19.10
C VAL A 214 -2.92 -6.44 17.70
N ALA A 215 -3.70 -5.41 17.39
CA ALA A 215 -3.76 -4.84 16.06
C ALA A 215 -3.52 -3.32 16.08
N SER A 216 -3.01 -2.80 14.96
CA SER A 216 -2.85 -1.36 14.74
C SER A 216 -3.72 -0.87 13.57
N ILE A 217 -4.27 0.34 13.70
CA ILE A 217 -5.06 1.04 12.68
C ILE A 217 -4.42 2.39 12.35
N ASP A 218 -4.46 2.76 11.07
CA ASP A 218 -4.07 4.09 10.59
C ASP A 218 -5.16 4.79 9.77
N HIS A 219 -6.00 4.03 9.06
CA HIS A 219 -7.01 4.54 8.16
C HIS A 219 -8.24 5.02 8.93
N VAL A 220 -8.72 6.23 8.61
CA VAL A 220 -9.89 6.86 9.25
C VAL A 220 -11.14 5.96 9.12
N ASN A 221 -11.32 5.35 7.95
CA ASN A 221 -12.48 4.48 7.68
C ASN A 221 -12.32 3.04 8.18
N ALA A 222 -11.28 2.70 8.95
CA ALA A 222 -11.06 1.32 9.41
C ALA A 222 -12.25 0.73 10.21
N PRO A 223 -12.97 1.48 11.07
CA PRO A 223 -14.13 0.93 11.78
C PRO A 223 -15.27 0.48 10.84
N LEU A 224 -15.32 0.97 9.60
CA LEU A 224 -16.33 0.54 8.61
C LEU A 224 -16.10 -0.87 8.09
N LEU A 225 -14.92 -1.45 8.32
CA LEU A 225 -14.61 -2.82 7.89
C LEU A 225 -15.34 -3.89 8.70
N TRP A 226 -15.90 -3.53 9.87
CA TRP A 226 -16.39 -4.50 10.82
C TRP A 226 -17.90 -4.43 11.05
N ASP A 227 -18.52 -5.60 11.00
CA ASP A 227 -19.89 -5.78 11.43
C ASP A 227 -20.00 -5.76 12.95
N LYS A 228 -21.19 -5.41 13.44
CA LYS A 228 -21.53 -5.42 14.88
C LYS A 228 -21.22 -6.76 15.55
N LYS A 229 -21.37 -7.88 14.83
CA LYS A 229 -21.02 -9.22 15.33
C LYS A 229 -19.51 -9.39 15.49
N MET A 230 -18.71 -8.98 14.50
CA MET A 230 -17.26 -9.11 14.53
C MET A 230 -16.66 -8.34 15.72
N VAL A 231 -17.09 -7.09 15.90
CA VAL A 231 -16.55 -6.23 16.96
C VAL A 231 -16.89 -6.77 18.34
N HIS A 232 -18.16 -7.10 18.60
CA HIS A 232 -18.61 -7.43 19.95
C HIS A 232 -18.42 -8.89 20.35
N THR A 233 -18.52 -9.84 19.41
CA THR A 233 -18.49 -11.27 19.76
C THR A 233 -17.17 -11.98 19.43
N GLN A 234 -16.42 -11.47 18.46
CA GLN A 234 -15.25 -12.18 17.92
C GLN A 234 -13.95 -11.49 18.34
N PHE A 235 -13.75 -10.22 17.96
CA PHE A 235 -12.52 -9.51 18.29
C PHE A 235 -12.47 -8.96 19.72
N ASN A 236 -13.62 -8.55 20.27
CA ASN A 236 -13.73 -7.98 21.61
C ASN A 236 -12.66 -6.89 21.88
N TRP A 237 -12.64 -5.87 21.02
CA TRP A 237 -11.59 -4.84 20.99
C TRP A 237 -11.62 -3.92 22.22
N CYS A 238 -10.45 -3.72 22.83
CA CYS A 238 -10.15 -2.60 23.70
C CYS A 238 -9.39 -1.54 22.90
N TRP A 239 -9.98 -0.35 22.79
CA TRP A 239 -9.47 0.75 21.99
C TRP A 239 -8.46 1.58 22.78
N TYR A 240 -7.25 1.71 22.24
CA TYR A 240 -6.17 2.50 22.82
C TYR A 240 -5.74 3.63 21.89
N HIS A 241 -5.85 4.86 22.39
CA HIS A 241 -5.32 6.04 21.71
C HIS A 241 -3.82 6.16 21.96
N VAL A 242 -3.02 5.88 20.92
CA VAL A 242 -1.56 5.81 20.97
C VAL A 242 -0.96 6.54 19.75
N PRO A 243 -1.01 7.89 19.72
CA PRO A 243 -0.31 8.67 18.71
C PRO A 243 1.19 8.68 18.98
N THR A 244 2.00 8.11 18.09
CA THR A 244 3.47 8.08 18.21
C THR A 244 4.14 9.25 17.48
N PHE A 245 3.44 9.89 16.55
CA PHE A 245 3.97 10.92 15.63
C PHE A 245 5.20 10.48 14.82
N ALA A 246 5.50 9.17 14.81
CA ALA A 246 6.61 8.62 14.05
C ALA A 246 6.28 8.60 12.55
N PRO A 247 7.25 8.87 11.66
CA PRO A 247 7.03 8.83 10.22
C PRO A 247 6.73 7.40 9.75
N TYR A 248 5.81 7.26 8.80
CA TYR A 248 5.42 6.00 8.16
C TYR A 248 6.47 5.54 7.13
N ARG A 249 7.69 5.24 7.60
CA ARG A 249 8.81 4.90 6.71
C ARG A 249 8.60 3.58 5.99
N VAL A 250 8.19 2.54 6.71
CA VAL A 250 8.07 1.18 6.15
C VAL A 250 6.72 1.01 5.45
N GLU A 251 5.66 1.53 6.06
CA GLU A 251 4.30 1.47 5.53
C GLU A 251 4.19 2.31 4.24
N GLY A 252 4.92 3.43 4.18
CA GLY A 252 4.98 4.34 3.03
C GLY A 252 5.68 3.78 1.79
N MET A 253 6.58 2.79 1.93
CA MET A 253 7.38 2.29 0.79
C MET A 253 6.54 1.64 -0.30
N PHE A 254 5.39 1.06 0.05
CA PHE A 254 4.53 0.33 -0.87
C PHE A 254 3.51 1.21 -1.58
N PHE A 255 3.40 2.49 -1.18
CA PHE A 255 2.54 3.43 -1.86
C PHE A 255 3.26 4.00 -3.09
N PRO A 256 2.56 4.12 -4.24
CA PRO A 256 3.15 4.78 -5.40
C PRO A 256 3.44 6.23 -5.05
N LEU A 257 4.71 6.63 -5.19
CA LEU A 257 5.15 8.00 -4.96
C LEU A 257 4.56 8.90 -6.05
N ILE A 258 3.40 9.52 -5.80
CA ILE A 258 2.69 10.39 -6.76
C ILE A 258 3.58 11.53 -7.26
N LEU A 259 4.47 12.04 -6.40
CA LEU A 259 5.41 13.11 -6.74
C LEU A 259 6.66 12.60 -7.49
N ALA A 260 7.10 11.35 -7.26
CA ALA A 260 8.16 10.75 -8.07
C ALA A 260 7.62 10.32 -9.45
N HIS A 261 6.35 9.91 -9.53
CA HIS A 261 5.61 9.64 -10.76
C HIS A 261 5.15 10.93 -11.47
N GLY A 262 5.90 12.02 -11.34
CA GLY A 262 5.88 13.07 -12.35
C GLY A 262 6.36 12.47 -13.66
N ASN A 263 5.41 11.94 -14.43
CA ASN A 263 5.54 11.15 -15.65
C ASN A 263 6.29 11.85 -16.80
N THR A 264 7.00 12.93 -16.55
CA THR A 264 7.68 13.71 -17.59
C THR A 264 9.19 13.68 -17.43
N THR A 265 9.75 13.84 -16.22
CA THR A 265 11.21 13.86 -16.01
C THR A 265 11.78 12.48 -15.74
N GLN A 266 11.12 11.65 -14.90
CA GLN A 266 11.50 10.24 -14.71
C GLN A 266 11.16 9.40 -15.95
N SER A 267 10.04 9.68 -16.62
CA SER A 267 9.76 9.07 -17.93
C SER A 267 10.77 9.52 -18.97
N ALA A 268 11.24 10.78 -18.97
CA ALA A 268 12.33 11.19 -19.84
C ALA A 268 13.63 10.45 -19.52
N LYS A 269 14.13 10.45 -18.27
CA LYS A 269 15.35 9.70 -17.93
C LYS A 269 15.23 8.21 -18.23
N THR A 270 14.09 7.59 -17.92
CA THR A 270 13.81 6.19 -18.24
C THR A 270 13.74 5.98 -19.75
N ALA A 271 13.10 6.90 -20.49
CA ALA A 271 13.07 6.89 -21.94
C ALA A 271 14.47 7.06 -22.52
N ALA A 272 15.34 7.90 -21.95
CA ALA A 272 16.73 8.05 -22.38
C ALA A 272 17.49 6.73 -22.19
N ILE A 273 17.36 6.08 -21.03
CA ILE A 273 17.98 4.77 -20.76
C ILE A 273 17.44 3.70 -21.72
N VAL A 274 16.12 3.65 -21.93
CA VAL A 274 15.51 2.71 -22.88
C VAL A 274 15.99 3.01 -24.30
N LEU A 275 15.98 4.27 -24.74
CA LEU A 275 16.44 4.69 -26.06
C LEU A 275 17.92 4.36 -26.28
N GLN A 276 18.79 4.49 -25.26
CA GLN A 276 20.18 4.06 -25.33
C GLN A 276 20.33 2.54 -25.53
N SER A 277 19.40 1.74 -25.02
CA SER A 277 19.39 0.28 -25.22
C SER A 277 18.85 -0.17 -26.58
N LEU A 278 18.12 0.72 -27.26
CA LEU A 278 17.52 0.46 -28.57
C LEU A 278 18.54 0.55 -29.71
N THR A 279 18.23 -0.10 -30.82
CA THR A 279 19.05 -0.02 -32.05
C THR A 279 19.12 1.41 -32.60
N PRO A 280 20.22 1.81 -33.28
CA PRO A 280 20.34 3.17 -33.85
C PRO A 280 19.25 3.51 -34.88
N ASN A 281 18.71 2.49 -35.56
CA ASN A 281 17.57 2.66 -36.46
C ASN A 281 16.27 2.95 -35.68
N ALA A 282 16.04 2.26 -34.56
CA ALA A 282 14.90 2.57 -33.70
C ALA A 282 15.02 3.97 -33.07
N GLN A 283 16.21 4.37 -32.61
CA GLN A 283 16.46 5.72 -32.08
C GLN A 283 16.17 6.81 -33.11
N SER A 284 16.55 6.59 -34.37
CA SER A 284 16.29 7.55 -35.46
C SER A 284 14.82 7.59 -35.89
N VAL A 285 14.10 6.46 -35.84
CA VAL A 285 12.63 6.44 -36.02
C VAL A 285 11.93 7.24 -34.91
N PHE A 286 12.35 7.04 -33.66
CA PHE A 286 11.84 7.82 -32.52
C PHE A 286 12.14 9.32 -32.69
N ARG A 287 13.33 9.68 -33.18
CA ARG A 287 13.73 11.07 -33.48
C ARG A 287 12.81 11.72 -34.51
N VAL A 288 12.48 11.03 -35.60
CA VAL A 288 11.55 11.54 -36.63
C VAL A 288 10.18 11.85 -36.01
N LEU A 289 9.70 10.98 -35.14
CA LEU A 289 8.42 11.14 -34.46
C LEU A 289 8.44 12.34 -33.50
N ALA A 290 9.53 12.48 -32.73
CA ALA A 290 9.73 13.62 -31.83
C ALA A 290 9.88 14.96 -32.56
N GLU A 291 10.64 15.02 -33.67
CA GLU A 291 10.79 16.22 -34.51
C GLU A 291 9.44 16.70 -35.06
N TYR A 292 8.58 15.77 -35.49
CA TYR A 292 7.25 16.11 -36.00
C TYR A 292 6.32 16.63 -34.91
N GLN A 293 6.36 16.03 -33.71
CA GLN A 293 5.54 16.44 -32.58
C GLN A 293 5.94 17.83 -32.06
N LEU A 294 7.22 18.21 -32.16
CA LEU A 294 7.68 19.57 -31.88
C LEU A 294 7.29 20.58 -32.96
N ALA A 295 7.30 20.16 -34.23
CA ALA A 295 6.91 21.02 -35.35
C ALA A 295 5.40 21.32 -35.40
N HIS A 296 4.56 20.42 -34.88
CA HIS A 296 3.10 20.56 -34.85
C HIS A 296 2.54 20.35 -33.43
N PRO A 297 2.71 21.34 -32.52
CA PRO A 297 2.24 21.22 -31.14
C PRO A 297 0.70 21.19 -31.01
N ASP A 298 -0.01 21.63 -32.05
CA ASP A 298 -1.48 21.69 -32.09
C ASP A 298 -2.13 20.39 -32.62
N GLU A 299 -1.35 19.46 -33.21
CA GLU A 299 -1.86 18.18 -33.72
C GLU A 299 -1.67 17.05 -32.69
N GLU A 300 -2.71 16.25 -32.44
CA GLU A 300 -2.70 15.19 -31.41
C GLU A 300 -1.84 13.94 -31.74
N GLY A 301 -0.96 14.02 -32.74
CA GLY A 301 0.01 12.97 -33.07
C GLY A 301 0.22 12.76 -34.57
N MET A 302 1.25 11.98 -34.91
CA MET A 302 1.60 11.67 -36.30
C MET A 302 0.85 10.43 -36.82
N PRO A 303 0.22 10.46 -38.01
CA PRO A 303 -0.37 9.27 -38.61
C PRO A 303 0.70 8.26 -39.03
N ILE A 304 0.44 6.96 -38.84
CA ILE A 304 1.38 5.86 -39.14
C ILE A 304 1.87 5.90 -40.60
N ASN A 305 0.99 6.27 -41.53
CA ASN A 305 1.32 6.36 -42.96
C ASN A 305 2.37 7.43 -43.26
N ASN A 306 2.32 8.56 -42.56
CA ASN A 306 3.29 9.63 -42.71
C ASN A 306 4.65 9.21 -42.11
N LEU A 307 4.62 8.58 -40.92
CA LEU A 307 5.83 8.04 -40.29
C LEU A 307 6.54 7.05 -41.22
N TYR A 308 5.79 6.12 -41.82
CA TYR A 308 6.35 5.14 -42.74
C TYR A 308 6.99 5.78 -43.97
N THR A 309 6.35 6.81 -44.53
CA THR A 309 6.86 7.52 -45.71
C THR A 309 8.20 8.20 -45.39
N ILE A 310 8.27 8.95 -44.28
CA ILE A 310 9.49 9.64 -43.85
C ILE A 310 10.60 8.64 -43.47
N CYS A 311 10.26 7.55 -42.77
CA CYS A 311 11.23 6.52 -42.40
C CYS A 311 11.79 5.79 -43.62
N ARG A 312 10.99 5.60 -44.68
CA ARG A 312 11.43 5.01 -45.93
C ARG A 312 12.31 5.94 -46.74
N GLU A 313 12.00 7.24 -46.79
CA GLU A 313 12.82 8.26 -47.44
C GLU A 313 14.20 8.41 -46.78
N ARG A 314 14.25 8.31 -45.44
CA ARG A 314 15.51 8.34 -44.66
C ARG A 314 16.23 6.99 -44.60
N PHE A 315 15.76 5.96 -45.32
CA PHE A 315 16.31 4.60 -45.34
C PHE A 315 16.42 3.93 -43.94
N LEU A 316 15.54 4.30 -43.00
CA LEU A 316 15.57 3.76 -41.62
C LEU A 316 14.92 2.38 -41.51
N VAL A 317 13.96 2.09 -42.40
CA VAL A 317 13.13 0.89 -42.34
C VAL A 317 12.97 0.28 -43.73
N SER A 318 13.05 -1.05 -43.84
CA SER A 318 12.96 -1.80 -45.10
C SER A 318 11.54 -2.20 -45.48
N SER A 319 10.65 -2.42 -44.49
CA SER A 319 9.26 -2.84 -44.69
C SER A 319 8.33 -2.31 -43.59
N GLN A 320 7.02 -2.24 -43.86
CA GLN A 320 6.03 -1.89 -42.84
C GLN A 320 6.09 -2.85 -41.63
N VAL A 321 6.46 -4.11 -41.84
CA VAL A 321 6.59 -5.11 -40.76
C VAL A 321 7.69 -4.72 -39.77
N THR A 322 8.84 -4.24 -40.27
CA THR A 322 9.94 -3.76 -39.43
C THR A 322 9.57 -2.49 -38.68
N LEU A 323 8.79 -1.58 -39.28
CA LEU A 323 8.26 -0.40 -38.57
C LEU A 323 7.33 -0.83 -37.43
N ASN A 324 6.41 -1.75 -37.70
CA ASN A 324 5.47 -2.25 -36.70
C ASN A 324 6.19 -2.97 -35.54
N SER A 325 7.32 -3.64 -35.80
CA SER A 325 8.16 -4.22 -34.76
C SER A 325 8.71 -3.15 -33.82
N HIS A 326 9.29 -2.06 -34.36
CA HIS A 326 9.78 -0.94 -33.56
C HIS A 326 8.65 -0.21 -32.82
N LEU A 327 7.48 -0.05 -33.45
CA LEU A 327 6.32 0.56 -32.78
C LEU A 327 5.79 -0.31 -31.63
N THR A 328 5.85 -1.63 -31.77
CA THR A 328 5.47 -2.56 -30.69
C THR A 328 6.46 -2.44 -29.54
N GLU A 329 7.76 -2.40 -29.84
CA GLU A 329 8.82 -2.17 -28.86
C GLU A 329 8.64 -0.83 -28.11
N PHE A 330 8.33 0.26 -28.81
CA PHE A 330 8.03 1.55 -28.17
C PHE A 330 6.76 1.52 -27.31
N LYS A 331 5.77 0.71 -27.70
CA LYS A 331 4.54 0.54 -26.93
C LYS A 331 4.76 -0.29 -25.67
N ASP A 332 5.55 -1.35 -25.75
CA ASP A 332 5.91 -2.22 -24.63
C ASP A 332 6.70 -1.46 -23.55
N HIS A 333 7.51 -0.48 -23.97
CA HIS A 333 8.21 0.44 -23.06
C HIS A 333 7.41 1.70 -22.70
N GLU A 334 6.12 1.76 -23.04
CA GLU A 334 5.22 2.90 -22.78
C GLU A 334 5.70 4.27 -23.32
N LEU A 335 6.63 4.27 -24.28
CA LEU A 335 7.20 5.48 -24.88
C LEU A 335 6.24 6.17 -25.85
N VAL A 336 5.38 5.39 -26.51
CA VAL A 336 4.43 5.89 -27.50
C VAL A 336 3.04 5.37 -27.19
N LYS A 337 2.04 6.27 -27.20
CA LYS A 337 0.63 5.91 -27.09
C LYS A 337 -0.06 6.12 -28.43
N THR A 338 -0.87 5.15 -28.83
CA THR A 338 -1.74 5.25 -30.00
C THR A 338 -3.04 5.94 -29.59
N LYS A 339 -3.31 7.11 -30.16
CA LYS A 339 -4.62 7.77 -30.07
C LYS A 339 -5.33 7.62 -31.42
N ARG A 340 -6.59 7.19 -31.39
CA ARG A 340 -7.41 7.11 -32.59
C ARG A 340 -8.14 8.42 -32.79
N HIS A 341 -7.88 9.09 -33.92
CA HIS A 341 -8.54 10.35 -34.25
C HIS A 341 -10.02 10.12 -34.61
N SER A 342 -10.82 11.19 -34.62
CA SER A 342 -12.24 11.16 -35.05
C SER A 342 -12.42 10.67 -36.50
N ASP A 343 -11.36 10.74 -37.31
CA ASP A 343 -11.28 10.25 -38.69
C ASP A 343 -10.98 8.74 -38.80
N GLY A 344 -10.84 8.05 -37.65
CA GLY A 344 -10.57 6.61 -37.60
C GLY A 344 -9.12 6.20 -37.92
N GLN A 345 -8.25 7.16 -38.20
CA GLN A 345 -6.81 6.94 -38.36
C GLN A 345 -6.10 6.83 -37.00
N ASP A 346 -5.15 5.90 -36.91
CA ASP A 346 -4.31 5.72 -35.74
C ASP A 346 -3.15 6.72 -35.77
N CYS A 347 -3.13 7.63 -34.80
CA CYS A 347 -2.07 8.61 -34.59
C CYS A 347 -1.17 8.17 -33.43
N LEU A 348 0.13 8.37 -33.61
CA LEU A 348 1.15 8.08 -32.61
C LEU A 348 1.50 9.38 -31.87
N HIS A 349 1.47 9.31 -30.54
CA HIS A 349 1.74 10.45 -29.67
C HIS A 349 2.71 10.04 -28.55
N ILE A 350 3.78 10.81 -28.36
CA ILE A 350 4.69 10.65 -27.21
C ILE A 350 4.05 11.36 -26.01
N PRO A 351 3.75 10.67 -24.90
CA PRO A 351 3.14 11.25 -23.71
C PRO A 351 4.15 12.05 -22.86
N LEU A 352 4.94 12.93 -23.49
CA LEU A 352 5.92 13.81 -22.84
C LEU A 352 5.62 15.28 -23.14
N MET A 353 5.93 16.16 -22.20
CA MET A 353 5.88 17.61 -22.41
C MET A 353 6.92 18.03 -23.44
N THR A 354 6.63 19.08 -24.21
CA THR A 354 7.52 19.64 -25.24
C THR A 354 8.92 19.96 -24.70
N GLU A 355 9.01 20.56 -23.50
CA GLU A 355 10.28 20.90 -22.85
C GLU A 355 11.14 19.66 -22.51
N ALA A 356 10.50 18.55 -22.12
CA ALA A 356 11.20 17.31 -21.82
C ALA A 356 11.61 16.57 -23.10
N LEU A 357 10.81 16.67 -24.16
CA LEU A 357 11.11 16.11 -25.47
C LEU A 357 12.34 16.80 -26.11
N GLU A 358 12.47 18.12 -25.96
CA GLU A 358 13.65 18.86 -26.41
C GLU A 358 14.92 18.42 -25.66
N LYS A 359 14.84 18.26 -24.33
CA LYS A 359 15.96 17.75 -23.51
C LYS A 359 16.38 16.35 -23.94
N LEU A 360 15.42 15.45 -24.19
CA LEU A 360 15.69 14.11 -24.70
C LEU A 360 16.37 14.11 -26.07
N LEU A 361 15.90 14.96 -26.98
CA LEU A 361 16.52 15.09 -28.29
C LEU A 361 17.95 15.62 -28.22
N MET A 362 18.28 16.45 -27.22
CA MET A 362 19.66 16.87 -26.96
C MET A 362 20.52 15.73 -26.43
N GLU A 363 20.00 14.90 -25.51
CA GLU A 363 20.72 13.74 -24.98
C GLU A 363 20.97 12.65 -26.03
N ILE A 364 20.02 12.41 -26.95
CA ILE A 364 20.16 11.42 -28.05
C ILE A 364 21.08 11.92 -29.19
N ARG A 365 21.49 13.20 -29.16
CA ARG A 365 22.46 13.76 -30.13
C ARG A 365 23.91 13.59 -29.68
N GLN A 366 24.15 13.36 -28.39
CA GLN A 366 25.44 12.94 -27.85
C GLN A 366 25.63 11.44 -28.06
#